data_AF-A0A7C7D6R4-F1
#
_entry.id   AF-A0A7C7D6R4-F1
#
_cell.length_a   1.000
_cell.length_b   1.000
_cell.length_c   1.000
_cell.angle_alpha   90.00
_cell.angle_beta   90.00
_cell.angle_gamma   90.00
#
_symmetry.space_group_name_H-M   'P 1'
#
loop_
_entity.id
_entity.type
_entity.pdbx_description
1 polymer ?
#
loop_
_entity_poly.entity_id
_entity_poly.type
_entity_poly.pdbx_seq_one_letter_code
_entity_poly.pdbx_strand_id
1 'polypeptide(L)'
;MLVRRKRKKSKDEYLYKELFSKLNGRKVKYVSLRKGTESGETILGKDGIINIIDNNEIVILCNNKIVFRNPIDILKVDELMSLAGVNFRYKDEDMGENLTVTAYYKYHRK
;
A
#
# COMPACT_ATOMS: atom_id res chain seq x y z
N MET A 1 -38.31 7.72 2.45
CA MET A 1 -37.62 7.80 1.14
C MET A 1 -36.33 6.98 1.24
N LEU A 2 -36.32 5.74 0.76
CA LEU A 2 -35.19 4.80 0.88
C LEU A 2 -34.46 4.69 -0.46
N VAL A 3 -33.42 5.49 -0.67
CA VAL A 3 -32.55 5.35 -1.85
C VAL A 3 -31.49 4.29 -1.57
N ARG A 4 -31.71 3.10 -2.13
CA ARG A 4 -30.81 1.93 -2.12
C ARG A 4 -29.43 2.29 -2.69
N ARG A 5 -28.45 2.46 -1.80
CA ARG A 5 -27.01 2.67 -2.09
C ARG A 5 -26.26 1.36 -2.41
N LYS A 6 -26.84 0.44 -3.21
CA LYS A 6 -26.27 -0.91 -3.45
C LYS A 6 -25.31 -1.03 -4.65
N ARG A 7 -25.21 -0.04 -5.55
CA ARG A 7 -24.37 -0.11 -6.77
C ARG A 7 -22.89 0.25 -6.59
N LYS A 8 -22.50 0.88 -5.47
CA LYS A 8 -21.14 1.40 -5.28
C LYS A 8 -20.13 0.31 -4.91
N LYS A 9 -20.57 -0.68 -4.13
CA LYS A 9 -19.74 -1.75 -3.56
C LYS A 9 -19.02 -2.61 -4.63
N SER A 10 -19.69 -2.94 -5.73
CA SER A 10 -19.13 -3.80 -6.78
C SER A 10 -18.06 -3.10 -7.64
N LYS A 11 -18.19 -1.79 -7.87
CA LYS A 11 -17.21 -1.01 -8.63
C LYS A 11 -15.94 -0.78 -7.82
N ASP A 12 -16.11 -0.49 -6.53
CA ASP A 12 -14.98 -0.34 -5.61
C ASP A 12 -14.20 -1.65 -5.50
N GLU A 13 -14.87 -2.79 -5.32
CA GLU A 13 -14.21 -4.11 -5.27
C GLU A 13 -13.40 -4.43 -6.55
N TYR A 14 -13.95 -4.11 -7.73
CA TYR A 14 -13.24 -4.30 -8.99
C TYR A 14 -11.98 -3.42 -9.09
N LEU A 15 -12.09 -2.14 -8.72
CA LEU A 15 -10.95 -1.21 -8.68
C LEU A 15 -9.86 -1.69 -7.72
N TYR A 16 -10.24 -2.21 -6.56
CA TYR A 16 -9.29 -2.80 -5.61
C TYR A 16 -8.57 -4.01 -6.21
N LYS A 17 -9.29 -4.94 -6.86
CA LYS A 17 -8.66 -6.09 -7.54
C LYS A 17 -7.69 -5.66 -8.63
N GLU A 18 -8.06 -4.66 -9.43
CA GLU A 18 -7.20 -4.13 -10.49
C GLU A 18 -5.93 -3.46 -9.91
N LEU A 19 -6.09 -2.67 -8.85
CA LEU A 19 -4.96 -2.05 -8.14
C LEU A 19 -4.00 -3.11 -7.62
N PHE A 20 -4.50 -4.11 -6.90
CA PHE A 20 -3.68 -5.19 -6.35
C PHE A 20 -2.97 -5.99 -7.44
N SER A 21 -3.65 -6.30 -8.54
CA SER A 21 -3.02 -6.95 -9.69
C SER A 21 -1.87 -6.12 -10.28
N LYS A 22 -1.95 -4.78 -10.26
CA LYS A 22 -0.87 -3.88 -10.72
C LYS A 22 0.28 -3.77 -9.73
N LEU A 23 0.00 -3.93 -8.44
CA LEU A 23 0.99 -3.86 -7.36
C LEU A 23 1.79 -5.15 -7.24
N ASN A 24 1.18 -6.32 -7.48
CA ASN A 24 1.88 -7.59 -7.36
C ASN A 24 3.06 -7.68 -8.37
N GLY A 25 4.26 -7.90 -7.86
CA GLY A 25 5.50 -7.91 -8.64
C GLY A 25 6.09 -6.53 -8.95
N ARG A 26 5.48 -5.44 -8.47
CA ARG A 26 5.93 -4.07 -8.75
C ARG A 26 7.24 -3.77 -8.02
N LYS A 27 8.27 -3.35 -8.76
CA LYS A 27 9.57 -2.94 -8.20
C LYS A 27 9.48 -1.58 -7.52
N VAL A 28 10.10 -1.45 -6.36
CA VAL A 28 10.14 -0.23 -5.56
C VAL A 28 11.58 0.26 -5.40
N LYS A 29 11.78 1.58 -5.52
CA LYS A 29 13.06 2.25 -5.27
C LYS A 29 13.34 2.30 -3.78
N TYR A 30 12.34 2.70 -2.99
CA TYR A 30 12.41 2.70 -1.54
C TYR A 30 11.03 2.70 -0.91
N VAL A 31 11.00 2.32 0.37
CA VAL A 31 9.81 2.30 1.22
C VAL A 31 10.06 3.23 2.40
N SER A 32 9.10 4.11 2.69
CA SER A 32 9.15 4.99 3.85
C SER A 32 7.96 4.77 4.78
N LEU A 33 8.14 5.16 6.04
CA LEU A 33 7.13 5.19 7.08
C LEU A 33 6.96 6.62 7.57
N ARG A 34 5.71 7.07 7.67
CA ARG A 34 5.32 8.29 8.36
C ARG A 34 4.37 7.94 9.50
N LYS A 35 4.67 8.46 10.69
CA LYS A 35 3.87 8.25 11.90
C LYS A 35 2.92 9.44 12.12
N GLY A 36 1.64 9.16 12.34
CA GLY A 36 0.64 10.16 12.68
C GLY A 36 0.63 11.38 11.75
N THR A 37 0.82 12.57 12.34
CA THR A 37 0.86 13.86 11.64
C THR A 37 2.28 14.39 11.47
N GLU A 38 3.31 13.58 11.74
CA GLU A 38 4.69 14.00 11.56
C GLU A 38 4.99 14.32 10.10
N SER A 39 5.81 15.33 9.86
CA SER A 39 6.29 15.67 8.51
C SER A 39 7.47 14.80 8.07
N GLY A 40 8.14 14.14 9.03
CA GLY A 40 9.29 13.28 8.77
C GLY A 40 8.89 11.92 8.21
N GLU A 41 9.71 11.42 7.27
CA GLU A 41 9.61 10.06 6.77
C GLU A 41 10.87 9.27 7.16
N THR A 42 10.67 8.06 7.68
CA THR A 42 11.75 7.11 7.98
C THR A 42 11.85 6.09 6.85
N ILE A 43 13.02 5.90 6.25
CA ILE A 43 13.23 4.89 5.21
C ILE A 43 13.29 3.50 5.86
N LEU A 44 12.35 2.62 5.51
CA LEU A 44 12.32 1.23 5.97
C LEU A 44 13.21 0.32 5.12
N GLY A 45 13.33 0.61 3.83
CA GLY A 45 14.09 -0.22 2.90
C GLY A 45 14.25 0.41 1.53
N LYS A 46 15.22 -0.10 0.76
CA LYS A 46 15.51 0.32 -0.62
C LYS A 46 15.57 -0.91 -1.53
N ASP A 47 15.40 -0.68 -2.83
CA ASP A 47 15.47 -1.69 -3.90
C ASP A 47 14.65 -2.95 -3.57
N GLY A 48 13.33 -2.79 -3.58
CA GLY A 48 12.40 -3.83 -3.21
C GLY A 48 11.42 -4.25 -4.28
N ILE A 49 10.51 -5.11 -3.88
CA ILE A 49 9.38 -5.60 -4.67
C ILE A 49 8.15 -5.75 -3.78
N ILE A 50 6.99 -5.35 -4.30
CA ILE A 50 5.69 -5.58 -3.66
C ILE A 50 5.17 -6.93 -4.12
N ASN A 51 4.75 -7.77 -3.18
CA ASN A 51 4.13 -9.06 -3.42
C ASN A 51 2.77 -9.12 -2.76
N ILE A 52 1.84 -9.82 -3.39
CA ILE A 52 0.54 -10.14 -2.82
C ILE A 52 0.48 -11.65 -2.65
N ILE A 53 0.32 -12.10 -1.40
CA ILE A 53 0.28 -13.51 -1.03
C ILE A 53 -1.18 -13.92 -0.85
N ASP A 54 -1.58 -14.98 -1.55
CA ASP A 54 -2.91 -15.60 -1.49
C ASP A 54 -4.09 -14.62 -1.63
N ASN A 55 -3.86 -13.48 -2.30
CA ASN A 55 -4.81 -12.36 -2.41
C ASN A 55 -5.30 -11.79 -1.06
N ASN A 56 -4.59 -12.06 0.04
CA ASN A 56 -5.00 -11.66 1.38
C ASN A 56 -3.97 -10.78 2.09
N GLU A 57 -2.68 -10.92 1.78
CA GLU A 57 -1.61 -10.17 2.43
C GLU A 57 -0.75 -9.40 1.43
N ILE A 58 -0.35 -8.19 1.80
CA ILE A 58 0.69 -7.44 1.09
C ILE A 58 2.01 -7.61 1.83
N VAL A 59 3.06 -7.97 1.08
CA VAL A 59 4.42 -8.08 1.59
C VAL A 59 5.36 -7.26 0.72
N ILE A 60 6.14 -6.38 1.33
CA ILE A 60 7.22 -5.67 0.64
C ILE A 60 8.55 -6.21 1.13
N LEU A 61 9.33 -6.75 0.19
CA LEU A 61 10.69 -7.18 0.45
C LEU A 61 11.67 -6.16 -0.10
N CYS A 62 12.65 -5.77 0.70
CA CYS A 62 13.79 -4.94 0.31
C CYS A 62 15.08 -5.67 0.70
N ASN A 63 16.02 -5.86 -0.22
CA ASN A 63 17.30 -6.54 0.05
C ASN A 63 17.16 -7.84 0.89
N ASN A 64 16.24 -8.72 0.49
CA ASN A 64 15.91 -10.00 1.15
C ASN A 64 15.35 -9.88 2.58
N LYS A 65 14.94 -8.68 3.01
CA LYS A 65 14.26 -8.45 4.29
C LYS A 65 12.83 -8.00 4.04
N ILE A 66 11.90 -8.56 4.80
CA ILE A 66 10.52 -8.07 4.83
C ILE A 66 10.54 -6.76 5.61
N VAL A 67 10.16 -5.67 4.95
CA VAL A 67 10.08 -4.33 5.57
C VAL A 67 8.65 -3.90 5.84
N PHE A 68 7.68 -4.60 5.25
CA PHE A 68 6.26 -4.37 5.45
C PHE A 68 5.50 -5.66 5.17
N ARG A 69 4.60 -6.04 6.08
CA ARG A 69 3.67 -7.16 5.91
C ARG A 69 2.39 -6.87 6.67
N ASN A 70 1.25 -6.83 5.98
CA ASN A 70 -0.05 -6.63 6.60
C ASN A 70 -1.16 -7.30 5.77
N PRO A 71 -2.23 -7.77 6.43
CA PRO A 71 -3.48 -8.15 5.76
C PRO A 71 -4.07 -7.00 4.94
N ILE A 72 -4.68 -7.32 3.80
CA ILE A 72 -5.27 -6.34 2.87
C ILE A 72 -6.52 -5.70 3.47
N ASP A 73 -7.30 -6.45 4.25
CA ASP A 73 -8.57 -6.05 4.82
C ASP A 73 -8.45 -4.89 5.84
N ILE A 74 -7.34 -4.80 6.55
CA ILE A 74 -7.04 -3.71 7.48
C ILE A 74 -6.38 -2.50 6.81
N LEU A 75 -5.97 -2.62 5.54
CA LEU A 75 -5.23 -1.59 4.83
C LEU A 75 -6.15 -0.71 3.99
N LYS A 76 -5.94 0.59 4.10
CA LYS A 76 -6.38 1.55 3.09
C LYS A 76 -5.26 1.79 2.10
N VAL A 77 -5.50 1.45 0.84
CA VAL A 77 -4.49 1.49 -0.23
C VAL A 77 -4.92 2.49 -1.32
N ASP A 78 -3.98 3.32 -1.76
CA ASP A 78 -4.18 4.33 -2.80
C ASP A 78 -2.87 4.65 -3.49
N GLU A 79 -2.94 4.81 -4.80
CA GLU A 79 -1.79 5.24 -5.59
C GLU A 79 -1.54 6.74 -5.39
N LEU A 80 -0.27 7.14 -5.36
CA LEU A 80 0.09 8.55 -5.32
C LEU A 80 -0.46 9.26 -6.56
N MET A 81 -0.85 10.53 -6.43
CA MET A 81 -1.32 11.33 -7.57
C MET A 81 -0.26 11.45 -8.69
N SER A 82 1.03 11.36 -8.33
CA SER A 82 2.14 11.33 -9.28
C SER A 82 2.30 9.98 -10.01
N LEU A 83 1.55 8.95 -9.62
CA LEU A 83 1.68 7.56 -10.05
C LEU A 83 3.08 6.97 -9.81
N ALA A 84 3.88 7.63 -8.97
CA ALA A 84 5.26 7.25 -8.66
C ALA A 84 5.37 6.32 -7.45
N GLY A 85 4.25 5.89 -6.87
CA GLY A 85 4.22 5.02 -5.71
C GLY A 85 2.82 4.78 -5.20
N VAL A 86 2.72 4.06 -4.09
CA VAL A 86 1.46 3.69 -3.43
C VAL A 86 1.58 3.91 -1.93
N ASN A 87 0.48 4.37 -1.32
CA ASN A 87 0.32 4.49 0.12
C ASN A 87 -0.40 3.27 0.68
N PHE A 88 0.08 2.80 1.82
CA PHE A 88 -0.54 1.81 2.68
C PHE A 88 -0.81 2.46 4.03
N ARG A 89 -2.08 2.67 4.36
CA ARG A 89 -2.49 3.28 5.63
C ARG A 89 -3.20 2.27 6.51
N TYR A 90 -2.75 2.17 7.75
CA TYR A 90 -3.35 1.34 8.77
C TYR A 90 -3.22 2.02 10.13
N LYS A 91 -4.04 1.58 11.07
CA LYS A 91 -3.89 1.94 12.46
C LYS A 91 -3.03 0.88 13.13
N ASP A 92 -1.97 1.31 13.77
CA ASP A 92 -1.17 0.45 14.62
C ASP A 92 -1.94 0.24 15.94
N GLU A 93 -2.27 -1.01 16.26
CA GLU A 93 -3.06 -1.32 17.47
C GLU A 93 -2.22 -1.18 18.74
N ASP A 94 -0.90 -1.35 18.66
CA ASP A 94 0.01 -1.28 19.80
C ASP A 94 0.34 0.18 20.16
N MET A 95 0.53 1.04 19.16
CA MET A 95 0.84 2.46 19.36
C MET A 95 -0.40 3.36 19.35
N GLY A 96 -1.53 2.88 18.81
CA GLY A 96 -2.75 3.68 18.63
C GLY A 96 -2.63 4.77 17.56
N GLU A 97 -1.53 4.81 16.82
CA GLU A 97 -1.23 5.84 15.82
C GLU A 97 -1.62 5.40 14.40
N ASN A 98 -1.96 6.37 13.55
CA ASN A 98 -2.16 6.12 12.13
C ASN A 98 -0.79 6.08 11.44
N LEU A 99 -0.44 4.94 10.88
CA LEU A 99 0.80 4.77 10.12
C LEU A 99 0.51 4.87 8.63
N THR A 100 1.41 5.56 7.92
CA THR A 100 1.41 5.59 6.46
C THR A 100 2.73 5.03 5.97
N VAL A 101 2.68 3.87 5.31
CA VAL A 101 3.83 3.29 4.61
C VAL A 101 3.71 3.65 3.13
N THR A 102 4.71 4.32 2.58
CA THR A 102 4.73 4.72 1.17
C THR A 102 5.78 3.92 0.43
N ALA A 103 5.37 3.20 -0.62
CA ALA A 103 6.28 2.46 -1.48
C ALA A 103 6.46 3.22 -2.80
N TYR A 104 7.63 3.81 -2.99
CA TYR A 104 7.97 4.56 -4.20
C TYR A 104 8.47 3.62 -5.28
N TYR A 105 7.86 3.63 -6.45
CA TYR A 105 8.19 2.74 -7.55
C TYR A 105 9.58 3.02 -8.13
N LYS A 106 10.22 1.97 -8.65
CA LYS A 106 11.44 2.14 -9.43
C LYS A 106 11.05 2.69 -10.81
N TYR A 107 11.63 3.83 -11.17
CA TYR A 107 11.36 4.46 -12.46
C TYR A 107 11.97 3.61 -13.57
N HIS A 108 11.13 3.09 -14.47
CA HIS A 108 11.59 2.44 -15.68
C HIS A 108 11.70 3.51 -16.78
N ARG A 109 12.91 4.03 -17.02
CA ARG A 109 13.20 4.68 -18.30
C ARG A 109 13.17 3.56 -19.35
N LYS A 110 12.29 3.69 -20.35
CA LYS A 110 12.34 2.88 -21.58
C LYS A 110 13.64 3.13 -22.30
#